data_AF-A0A914PXL4-F1
#
_entry.id   AF-A0A914PXL4-F1
#
_cell.length_a   1.000
_cell.length_b   1.000
_cell.length_c   1.000
_cell.angle_alpha   90.00
_cell.angle_beta   90.00
_cell.angle_gamma   90.00
#
_symmetry.space_group_name_H-M   'P 1'
#
loop_
_entity.id
_entity.type
_entity.pdbx_description
1 polymer ?
#
loop_
_entity_poly.entity_id
_entity_poly.type
_entity_poly.pdbx_seq_one_letter_code
_entity_poly.pdbx_strand_id
1 'polypeptide(L)'
;MYKCNKDLLNVLKIEEFPNLDETKKGILPKYLNSNCTVITLGIGNDTLAEKAISKKLSQCKFLGVDPDAEFSGNLYKTDLKGIYVQGVIGVNDKTKAGKNAYIINGSTKATVLKDSKEEPSYPNFSFQKFISTYFPHKTLDYLLMDIEEDEWDIMKDLIGNL
;
A
#
# COMPACT_ATOMS: atom_id res chain seq x y z
N MET A 1 5.04 22.87 -16.84
CA MET A 1 5.56 21.49 -17.05
C MET A 1 6.84 21.38 -16.23
N TYR A 2 6.81 20.70 -15.09
CA TYR A 2 7.99 20.55 -14.22
C TYR A 2 9.00 19.61 -14.91
N LYS A 3 10.25 20.04 -15.05
CA LYS A 3 11.32 19.18 -15.57
C LYS A 3 11.89 18.34 -14.44
N CYS A 4 11.91 17.02 -14.62
CA CYS A 4 12.56 16.11 -13.69
C CYS A 4 14.08 16.37 -13.67
N ASN A 5 14.66 16.57 -12.48
CA ASN A 5 16.09 16.81 -12.31
C ASN A 5 16.85 15.46 -12.38
N LYS A 6 17.54 15.22 -13.49
CA LYS A 6 18.26 13.97 -13.74
C LYS A 6 19.43 13.73 -12.78
N ASP A 7 20.07 14.79 -12.30
CA ASP A 7 21.18 14.68 -11.35
C ASP A 7 20.69 14.18 -10.00
N LEU A 8 19.50 14.60 -9.59
CA LEU A 8 18.85 14.13 -8.37
C LEU A 8 18.54 12.62 -8.46
N LEU A 9 18.03 12.14 -9.60
CA LEU A 9 17.73 10.72 -9.79
C LEU A 9 18.97 9.83 -9.63
N ASN A 10 20.13 10.29 -10.11
CA ASN A 10 21.39 9.54 -9.99
C ASN A 10 21.88 9.43 -8.54
N VAL A 11 21.57 10.43 -7.70
CA VAL A 11 21.97 10.44 -6.28
C VAL A 11 21.04 9.59 -5.42
N LEU A 12 19.74 9.56 -5.75
CA LEU A 12 18.73 8.93 -4.92
C LEU A 12 18.78 7.39 -4.90
N LYS A 13 19.65 6.75 -5.69
CA LYS A 13 19.78 5.28 -5.79
C LYS A 13 18.41 4.60 -5.83
N ILE A 14 17.59 5.01 -6.79
CA ILE A 14 16.25 4.47 -6.98
C ILE A 14 16.39 3.00 -7.35
N GLU A 15 15.75 2.15 -6.56
CA GLU A 15 15.65 0.72 -6.82
C GLU A 15 14.31 0.39 -7.49
N GLU A 16 14.34 -0.64 -8.32
CA GLU A 16 13.20 -1.13 -9.06
C GLU A 16 12.75 -2.49 -8.49
N PHE A 17 11.45 -2.60 -8.25
CA PHE A 17 10.77 -3.76 -7.71
C PHE A 17 9.71 -4.19 -8.73
N PRO A 18 10.06 -5.09 -9.66
CA PRO A 18 9.16 -5.51 -10.72
C PRO A 18 8.03 -6.37 -10.16
N ASN A 19 6.82 -6.01 -10.59
CA ASN A 19 5.60 -6.81 -10.58
C ASN A 19 5.41 -7.42 -11.99
N LEU A 20 4.35 -8.19 -12.20
CA LEU A 20 4.01 -8.84 -13.47
C LEU A 20 3.60 -7.84 -14.56
N ASP A 21 2.87 -6.79 -14.22
CA ASP A 21 2.34 -5.79 -15.16
C ASP A 21 3.01 -4.42 -15.05
N GLU A 22 3.68 -4.13 -13.94
CA GLU A 22 4.36 -2.85 -13.70
C GLU A 22 5.68 -2.97 -12.92
N THR A 23 6.35 -1.84 -12.69
CA THR A 23 7.55 -1.78 -11.87
C THR A 23 7.40 -0.70 -10.81
N LYS A 24 7.24 -1.13 -9.57
CA LYS A 24 7.25 -0.24 -8.40
C LYS A 24 8.69 0.25 -8.19
N LYS A 25 8.86 1.55 -7.94
CA LYS A 25 10.18 2.17 -7.70
C LYS A 25 10.24 2.74 -6.31
N GLY A 26 11.39 2.65 -5.67
CA GLY A 26 11.56 3.33 -4.39
C GLY A 26 13.01 3.52 -3.96
N ILE A 27 13.17 4.33 -2.94
CA ILE A 27 14.46 4.72 -2.40
C ILE A 27 14.57 4.05 -1.05
N LEU A 28 15.46 3.06 -0.93
CA LEU A 28 15.63 2.36 0.33
C LEU A 28 16.35 3.24 1.35
N PRO A 29 16.00 3.13 2.64
CA PRO A 29 16.69 3.86 3.69
C PRO A 29 18.18 3.50 3.69
N LYS A 30 19.02 4.53 3.70
CA LYS A 30 20.49 4.38 3.72
C LYS A 30 20.98 3.66 4.98
N TYR A 31 20.25 3.78 6.08
CA TYR A 31 20.55 3.16 7.36
C TYR A 31 19.34 2.38 7.85
N LEU A 32 19.53 1.07 8.00
CA LEU A 32 18.51 0.18 8.51
C LEU A 32 18.50 0.24 10.04
N ASN A 33 17.38 0.66 10.62
CA ASN A 33 17.15 0.61 12.06
C ASN A 33 16.07 -0.46 12.35
N SER A 34 16.05 -1.08 13.54
CA SER A 34 15.03 -2.08 13.89
C SER A 34 13.67 -1.47 14.25
N ASN A 35 13.57 -0.14 14.25
CA ASN A 35 12.34 0.62 14.50
C ASN A 35 11.66 1.05 13.19
N CYS A 36 12.09 0.53 12.04
CA CYS A 36 11.54 0.91 10.76
C CYS A 36 10.20 0.22 10.50
N THR A 37 9.33 0.91 9.76
CA THR A 37 8.04 0.35 9.33
C THR A 37 7.81 0.54 7.85
N VAL A 38 7.35 -0.53 7.21
CA VAL A 38 6.93 -0.58 5.82
C VAL A 38 5.41 -0.72 5.81
N ILE A 39 4.74 0.23 5.15
CA ILE A 39 3.30 0.22 4.98
C ILE A 39 2.96 -0.02 3.51
N THR A 40 2.01 -0.91 3.25
CA THR A 40 1.42 -1.09 1.91
C THR A 40 -0.07 -0.77 1.97
N LEU A 41 -0.50 0.16 1.13
CA LEU A 41 -1.91 0.49 0.92
C LEU A 41 -2.32 -0.10 -0.44
N GLY A 42 -3.31 -1.00 -0.43
CA GLY A 42 -3.68 -1.77 -1.61
C GLY A 42 -2.58 -2.77 -1.96
N ILE A 43 -2.77 -4.02 -1.54
CA ILE A 43 -1.77 -5.08 -1.71
C ILE A 43 -1.98 -5.75 -3.07
N GLY A 44 -3.24 -5.98 -3.45
CA GLY A 44 -3.59 -6.69 -4.67
C GLY A 44 -3.02 -8.11 -4.74
N ASN A 45 -3.08 -8.69 -5.93
CA ASN A 45 -2.61 -10.07 -6.17
C ASN A 45 -1.15 -10.14 -6.63
N ASP A 46 -0.60 -9.03 -7.11
CA ASP A 46 0.76 -8.97 -7.63
C ASP A 46 1.74 -8.45 -6.58
N THR A 47 2.28 -9.39 -5.80
CA THR A 47 2.97 -9.09 -4.54
C THR A 47 4.48 -9.35 -4.59
N LEU A 48 5.03 -9.37 -5.81
CA LEU A 48 6.47 -9.59 -6.02
C LEU A 48 7.30 -8.46 -5.41
N ALA A 49 6.85 -7.22 -5.53
CA ALA A 49 7.50 -6.06 -4.95
C ALA A 49 7.53 -6.13 -3.41
N GLU A 50 6.39 -6.42 -2.77
CA GLU A 50 6.23 -6.57 -1.32
C GLU A 50 7.18 -7.65 -0.78
N LYS A 51 7.25 -8.80 -1.48
CA LYS A 51 8.16 -9.90 -1.14
C LYS A 51 9.64 -9.55 -1.34
N ALA A 52 9.97 -8.74 -2.35
CA ALA A 52 11.33 -8.29 -2.58
C ALA A 52 11.77 -7.28 -1.51
N ILE A 53 10.88 -6.34 -1.16
CA ILE A 53 11.11 -5.34 -0.13
C ILE A 53 11.23 -6.00 1.24
N SER A 54 10.40 -7.00 1.57
CA SER A 54 10.49 -7.73 2.84
C SER A 54 11.81 -8.46 3.05
N LYS A 55 12.43 -8.96 1.98
CA LYS A 55 13.78 -9.55 2.05
C LYS A 55 14.85 -8.51 2.32
N LYS A 56 14.74 -7.31 1.75
CA LYS A 56 15.73 -6.23 1.91
C LYS A 56 15.58 -5.49 3.24
N LEU A 57 14.36 -5.39 3.72
CA LEU A 57 13.96 -4.68 4.92
C LEU A 57 13.45 -5.66 6.00
N SER A 58 14.08 -6.82 6.11
CA SER A 58 13.60 -7.93 6.96
C SER A 58 13.51 -7.62 8.46
N GLN A 59 14.24 -6.59 8.91
CA GLN A 59 14.17 -6.09 10.29
C GLN A 59 13.04 -5.08 10.54
N CYS A 60 12.37 -4.60 9.48
CA CYS A 60 11.26 -3.66 9.62
C CYS A 60 9.96 -4.38 9.97
N LYS A 61 9.05 -3.64 10.60
CA LYS A 61 7.67 -4.09 10.78
C LYS A 61 6.89 -3.86 9.49
N PHE A 62 6.11 -4.84 9.07
CA PHE A 62 5.25 -4.75 7.89
C PHE A 62 3.80 -4.55 8.33
N LEU A 63 3.13 -3.56 7.76
CA LEU A 63 1.70 -3.29 7.94
C LEU A 63 1.05 -3.17 6.56
N GLY A 64 -0.03 -3.91 6.36
CA GLY A 64 -0.74 -3.96 5.08
C GLY A 64 -2.23 -3.75 5.27
N VAL A 65 -2.84 -3.09 4.29
CA VAL A 65 -4.30 -2.90 4.24
C VAL A 65 -4.83 -3.15 2.83
N ASP A 66 -5.82 -4.02 2.76
CA ASP A 66 -6.45 -4.47 1.51
C ASP A 66 -7.83 -5.07 1.81
N PRO A 67 -8.78 -5.10 0.86
CA PRO A 67 -10.07 -5.77 1.06
C PRO A 67 -9.99 -7.31 1.03
N ASP A 68 -9.00 -7.91 0.35
CA ASP A 68 -8.87 -9.36 0.19
C ASP A 68 -8.18 -10.02 1.40
N ALA A 69 -8.98 -10.46 2.37
CA ALA A 69 -8.47 -11.15 3.55
C ALA A 69 -7.88 -12.54 3.27
N GLU A 70 -8.23 -13.19 2.15
CA GLU A 70 -7.74 -14.53 1.86
C GLU A 70 -6.33 -14.47 1.28
N PHE A 71 -6.12 -13.72 0.20
CA PHE A 71 -4.79 -13.63 -0.42
C PHE A 71 -3.86 -12.70 0.38
N SER A 72 -4.24 -11.43 0.52
CA SER A 72 -3.41 -10.39 1.15
C SER A 72 -3.17 -10.69 2.63
N GLY A 73 -4.20 -11.19 3.32
CA GLY A 73 -4.08 -11.62 4.71
C GLY A 73 -3.11 -12.78 4.92
N ASN A 74 -3.17 -13.80 4.06
CA ASN A 74 -2.23 -14.92 4.14
C ASN A 74 -0.80 -14.50 3.81
N LEU A 75 -0.59 -13.67 2.78
CA LEU A 75 0.72 -13.10 2.45
C LEU A 75 1.36 -12.43 3.68
N TYR A 76 0.63 -11.53 4.33
CA TYR A 76 1.15 -10.78 5.46
C TYR A 76 1.42 -11.67 6.67
N LYS A 77 0.54 -12.63 6.95
CA LYS A 77 0.70 -13.55 8.07
C LYS A 77 1.87 -14.52 7.89
N THR A 78 2.10 -15.01 6.66
CA THR A 78 3.01 -16.13 6.40
C THR A 78 4.35 -15.68 5.84
N ASP A 79 4.33 -14.97 4.71
CA ASP A 79 5.53 -14.61 3.95
C ASP A 79 6.23 -13.38 4.55
N LEU A 80 5.45 -12.34 4.86
CA LEU A 80 5.99 -11.06 5.35
C LEU A 80 6.09 -10.98 6.88
N LYS A 81 5.36 -11.86 7.59
CA LYS A 81 5.25 -11.87 9.07
C LYS A 81 4.86 -10.50 9.64
N GLY A 82 3.97 -9.80 8.93
CA GLY A 82 3.47 -8.48 9.27
C GLY A 82 2.06 -8.50 9.88
N ILE A 83 1.53 -7.30 10.08
CA ILE A 83 0.15 -7.05 10.49
C ILE A 83 -0.68 -6.79 9.23
N TYR A 84 -1.82 -7.46 9.14
CA TYR A 84 -2.81 -7.24 8.08
C TYR A 84 -4.07 -6.62 8.66
N VAL A 85 -4.62 -5.62 7.96
CA VAL A 85 -5.90 -5.00 8.27
C VAL A 85 -6.80 -5.15 7.06
N GLN A 86 -7.94 -5.81 7.22
CA GLN A 86 -8.92 -5.87 6.15
C GLN A 86 -9.65 -4.54 6.04
N GLY A 87 -9.57 -3.90 4.89
CA GLY A 87 -10.24 -2.63 4.64
C GLY A 87 -9.76 -1.92 3.39
N VAL A 88 -10.31 -0.74 3.18
CA VAL A 88 -9.98 0.13 2.05
C VAL A 88 -9.52 1.47 2.59
N ILE A 89 -8.49 2.03 1.98
CA ILE A 89 -7.95 3.34 2.33
C ILE A 89 -8.47 4.36 1.35
N GLY A 90 -8.87 5.52 1.86
CA GLY A 90 -9.08 6.69 1.02
C GLY A 90 -8.77 7.99 1.74
N VAL A 91 -9.18 9.09 1.12
CA VAL A 91 -8.89 10.45 1.59
C VAL A 91 -9.64 10.78 2.88
N ASN A 92 -10.84 10.24 3.07
CA ASN A 92 -11.60 10.42 4.30
C ASN A 92 -12.52 9.23 4.60
N ASP A 93 -12.91 9.08 5.87
CA ASP A 93 -13.80 8.02 6.38
C ASP A 93 -15.23 8.03 5.78
N LYS A 94 -15.58 9.06 4.99
CA LYS A 94 -16.95 9.27 4.46
C LYS A 94 -17.05 9.04 2.95
N THR A 95 -15.97 9.26 2.21
CA THR A 95 -15.87 8.89 0.80
C THR A 95 -15.78 7.38 0.75
N LYS A 96 -16.66 6.74 -0.01
CA LYS A 96 -16.59 5.30 -0.33
C LYS A 96 -15.32 5.00 -1.14
N ALA A 97 -14.15 5.13 -0.53
CA ALA A 97 -12.93 4.47 -0.95
C ALA A 97 -13.28 3.00 -1.15
N GLY A 98 -12.84 2.42 -2.27
CA GLY A 98 -13.25 1.08 -2.66
C GLY A 98 -14.52 0.97 -3.53
N LYS A 99 -15.10 2.08 -4.02
CA LYS A 99 -16.08 2.01 -5.13
C LYS A 99 -15.55 1.28 -6.37
N ASN A 100 -14.22 1.30 -6.52
CA ASN A 100 -13.46 0.61 -7.57
C ASN A 100 -12.51 -0.44 -6.98
N ALA A 101 -12.66 -0.86 -5.71
CA ALA A 101 -11.87 -1.98 -5.21
C ALA A 101 -12.41 -3.27 -5.84
N TYR A 102 -11.59 -3.92 -6.66
CA TYR A 102 -11.96 -5.14 -7.37
C TYR A 102 -11.26 -6.33 -6.74
N ILE A 103 -12.02 -7.35 -6.34
CA ILE A 103 -11.46 -8.68 -6.08
C ILE A 103 -11.63 -9.50 -7.36
N ILE A 104 -10.51 -9.91 -7.96
CA ILE A 104 -10.47 -10.73 -9.17
C ILE A 104 -10.25 -12.18 -8.78
N ASN A 105 -11.33 -12.96 -8.67
CA ASN A 105 -11.25 -14.39 -8.34
C ASN A 105 -10.99 -15.24 -9.59
N GLY A 106 -9.71 -15.41 -9.97
CA GLY A 106 -9.13 -16.51 -10.78
C GLY A 106 -9.72 -16.86 -12.16
N SER A 107 -10.85 -16.27 -12.49
CA SER A 107 -11.55 -16.27 -13.76
C SER A 107 -11.63 -14.80 -14.15
N THR A 108 -11.53 -14.49 -15.42
CA THR A 108 -11.46 -13.13 -16.01
C THR A 108 -12.66 -12.20 -15.73
N LYS A 109 -13.44 -12.50 -14.69
CA LYS A 109 -14.43 -11.62 -14.09
C LYS A 109 -13.81 -10.91 -12.89
N ALA A 110 -13.44 -9.65 -13.06
CA ALA A 110 -13.46 -8.73 -11.94
C ALA A 110 -14.88 -8.77 -11.37
N THR A 111 -15.04 -9.27 -10.14
CA THR A 111 -16.32 -9.05 -9.47
C THR A 111 -16.28 -7.59 -9.08
N VAL A 112 -16.79 -6.73 -9.96
CA VAL A 112 -17.29 -5.48 -9.44
C VAL A 112 -18.35 -5.89 -8.45
N LEU A 113 -18.20 -5.51 -7.21
CA LEU A 113 -19.24 -5.71 -6.23
C LEU A 113 -20.38 -4.68 -6.46
N LYS A 114 -20.78 -4.53 -7.73
CA LYS A 114 -21.92 -3.76 -8.25
C LYS A 114 -23.16 -4.63 -8.41
N ASP A 115 -23.01 -5.95 -8.51
CA ASP A 115 -24.12 -6.87 -8.84
C ASP A 115 -24.67 -7.66 -7.65
N SER A 116 -24.10 -7.55 -6.45
CA SER A 116 -24.82 -7.89 -5.23
C SER A 116 -25.72 -6.71 -4.86
N LYS A 117 -27.01 -6.98 -4.60
CA LYS A 117 -27.95 -5.98 -4.06
C LYS A 117 -27.50 -5.38 -2.71
N GLU A 118 -26.41 -5.89 -2.14
CA GLU A 118 -25.72 -5.37 -0.99
C GLU A 118 -24.29 -5.01 -1.43
N GLU A 119 -23.97 -3.71 -1.42
CA GLU A 119 -22.58 -3.26 -1.58
C GLU A 119 -21.73 -3.89 -0.46
N PRO A 120 -20.56 -4.48 -0.74
CA PRO A 120 -19.66 -4.93 0.29
C PRO A 120 -19.20 -3.72 1.08
N SER A 121 -19.59 -3.72 2.34
CA SER A 121 -19.15 -2.72 3.30
C SER A 121 -17.83 -3.19 3.90
N TYR A 122 -16.71 -2.94 3.23
CA TYR A 122 -15.41 -3.02 3.89
C TYR A 122 -15.23 -1.83 4.83
N PRO A 123 -14.56 -2.00 5.99
CA PRO A 123 -14.15 -0.88 6.81
C PRO A 123 -13.35 0.11 5.95
N ASN A 124 -13.83 1.35 5.93
CA ASN A 124 -13.18 2.43 5.22
C ASN A 124 -12.39 3.26 6.23
N PHE A 125 -11.11 3.46 5.94
CA PHE A 125 -10.24 4.28 6.74
C PHE A 125 -9.74 5.46 5.91
N SER A 126 -9.84 6.66 6.48
CA SER A 126 -8.90 7.71 6.08
C SER A 126 -7.48 7.27 6.37
N PHE A 127 -6.54 7.68 5.53
CA PHE A 127 -5.13 7.38 5.74
C PHE A 127 -4.64 7.80 7.13
N GLN A 128 -5.00 8.99 7.59
CA GLN A 128 -4.59 9.52 8.91
C GLN A 128 -5.17 8.69 10.06
N LYS A 129 -6.43 8.24 9.95
CA LYS A 129 -7.03 7.35 10.95
C LYS A 129 -6.37 5.97 10.97
N PHE A 130 -6.08 5.42 9.80
CA PHE A 130 -5.36 4.15 9.69
C PHE A 130 -3.98 4.25 10.36
N ILE A 131 -3.19 5.26 10.00
CA ILE A 131 -1.87 5.49 10.58
C ILE A 131 -1.96 5.72 12.09
N SER A 132 -2.81 6.63 12.58
CA SER A 132 -2.92 6.88 14.02
C SER A 132 -3.41 5.68 14.84
N THR A 133 -4.18 4.77 14.24
CA THR A 133 -4.71 3.57 14.91
C THR A 133 -3.69 2.44 14.95
N TYR A 134 -3.06 2.14 13.80
CA TYR A 134 -2.22 0.95 13.63
C TYR A 134 -0.72 1.27 13.64
N PHE A 135 -0.36 2.55 13.59
CA PHE A 135 1.00 3.03 13.54
C PHE A 135 1.25 4.20 14.51
N PRO A 136 1.38 3.92 15.83
CA PRO A 136 1.56 4.97 16.85
C PRO A 136 2.96 5.61 16.84
N HIS A 137 3.88 5.14 16.00
CA HIS A 137 5.23 5.71 15.89
C HIS A 137 5.24 6.87 14.89
N LYS A 138 6.06 7.90 15.16
CA LYS A 138 6.00 9.19 14.44
C LYS A 138 6.68 9.24 13.07
N THR A 139 7.36 8.17 12.64
CA THR A 139 8.16 8.17 11.41
C THR A 139 7.75 7.03 10.51
N LEU A 140 7.23 7.38 9.34
CA LEU A 140 6.95 6.46 8.24
C LEU A 140 8.22 6.31 7.39
N ASP A 141 8.89 5.16 7.47
CA ASP A 141 10.14 4.94 6.74
C ASP A 141 9.91 4.54 5.28
N TYR A 142 8.83 3.79 5.01
CA TYR A 142 8.52 3.34 3.67
C TYR A 142 7.01 3.16 3.45
N LEU A 143 6.51 3.69 2.34
CA LEU A 143 5.11 3.61 1.94
C LEU A 143 5.01 3.11 0.49
N LEU A 144 4.34 1.97 0.32
CA LEU A 144 3.88 1.44 -0.96
C LEU A 144 2.40 1.80 -1.10
N MET A 145 2.02 2.35 -2.26
CA MET A 145 0.63 2.69 -2.56
C MET A 145 0.28 2.16 -3.93
N ASP A 146 -0.80 1.39 -3.98
CA ASP A 146 -1.42 0.86 -5.20
C ASP A 146 -2.92 0.75 -4.96
N ILE A 147 -3.60 1.89 -4.97
CA ILE A 147 -4.97 2.08 -4.48
C ILE A 147 -5.91 2.61 -5.57
N GLU A 148 -5.63 2.26 -6.83
CA GLU A 148 -6.56 2.44 -7.95
C GLU A 148 -7.03 3.90 -8.11
N GLU A 149 -6.07 4.80 -8.37
CA GLU A 149 -6.23 6.25 -8.67
C GLU A 149 -6.34 7.19 -7.46
N ASP A 150 -6.48 6.68 -6.25
CA ASP A 150 -6.57 7.50 -5.03
C ASP A 150 -5.18 7.97 -4.50
N GLU A 151 -4.06 7.53 -5.11
CA GLU A 151 -2.69 7.81 -4.63
C GLU A 151 -2.41 9.32 -4.59
N TRP A 152 -2.88 10.06 -5.59
CA TRP A 152 -2.60 11.49 -5.71
C TRP A 152 -3.25 12.29 -4.58
N ASP A 153 -4.46 11.90 -4.17
CA ASP A 153 -5.16 12.61 -3.10
C ASP A 153 -4.60 12.25 -1.72
N ILE A 154 -4.17 11.00 -1.51
CA ILE A 154 -3.42 10.63 -0.30
C ILE A 154 -2.08 11.38 -0.24
N MET A 155 -1.36 11.51 -1.36
CA MET A 155 -0.09 12.24 -1.39
C MET A 155 -0.24 13.71 -1.02
N LYS A 156 -1.32 14.37 -1.45
CA LYS A 156 -1.61 15.75 -1.03
C LYS A 156 -1.82 15.86 0.48
N ASP A 157 -2.52 14.89 1.05
CA ASP A 157 -2.77 14.86 2.48
C ASP A 157 -1.50 14.58 3.30
N LEU A 158 -0.64 13.67 2.81
CA LEU A 158 0.70 13.42 3.37
C LEU A 158 1.58 14.68 3.36
N ILE A 159 1.63 15.39 2.23
CA ILE A 159 2.51 16.56 2.07
C ILE A 159 1.93 17.80 2.75
N GLY A 160 0.60 17.99 2.71
CA GLY A 160 -0.07 19.16 3.26
C GLY A 160 -0.03 19.24 4.79
N ASN A 161 0.32 18.14 5.46
CA ASN A 161 0.47 18.04 6.91
C ASN A 161 1.93 17.88 7.38
N LEU A 162 2.91 17.99 6.47
CA LEU A 162 4.36 18.08 6.75
C LEU A 162 4.84 19.53 6.76
#